data_AF-A0A961ZGB6-F1
#
_entry.id   AF-A0A961ZGB6-F1
#
_cell.length_a   1.000
_cell.length_b   1.000
_cell.length_c   1.000
_cell.angle_alpha   90.00
_cell.angle_beta   90.00
_cell.angle_gamma   90.00
#
_symmetry.space_group_name_H-M   'P 1'
#
loop_
_entity.id
_entity.type
_entity.pdbx_description
1 polymer ?
#
loop_
_entity_poly.entity_id
_entity_poly.type
_entity_poly.pdbx_seq_one_letter_code
_entity_poly.pdbx_strand_id
1 'polypeptide(L)'
;MTAAPRIDPGLPVRPRRLAARHCALVLLAGILTATPGIPGGSIPQSQITAFGAASAAARAKPKHVKQHTKRATRRALSARTPAQRRAAAYRAAGKRGKAAGKSKAVATAASRLRALELSRRRTIIARRAPPQQRSITSARLAPDRAPLPTQDTNPSPAATASPGTPLGPKAPRPTLAMMRSAVLAAPNETLLRLGRHLIVGYHNARQLTPLLERGALGGVFVTARNARGRNKAALAKEIASFRALATAAGQDTFWIATDQEGGGVSRLSPPLPRQISLPSLLRKLKTPEEREAAVKTYAAKQGAALAEIGVNLNFSPVADLHLEGALIRDRYTRLRYRAISADPDVVTAAVRTYCAVLSAEHVNCTLKHFPGLGRVKVDTHVASAFLKTPLAELEAKDWVPFKSVLADTPAMLMIGHPHLTQADPANPASTSRAVISGLVREAWKFNGVIVTDDMAMGAIKRRPGGVATASVDALRAGADLILISTDGDGIFAVLYELMLAEAAGTLDRATLGASARRLRANIKATELARTNSSQQPVPADPAAAGKIGARKIGVEKSGAVDQQPTQNSIQKSVQKSVKRESTALSQ
;
A
#
# COMPACT_ATOMS: atom_id res chain seq x y z
N MET A 1 -26.51 10.68 66.15
CA MET A 1 -25.52 10.01 67.03
C MET A 1 -24.67 9.13 66.15
N THR A 2 -23.34 9.00 66.21
CA THR A 2 -22.21 9.72 66.88
C THR A 2 -20.95 9.02 66.38
N ALA A 3 -19.78 9.62 66.14
CA ALA A 3 -19.36 11.00 65.96
C ALA A 3 -18.05 10.99 65.11
N ALA A 4 -17.57 12.13 64.62
CA ALA A 4 -16.30 12.23 63.89
C ALA A 4 -15.20 12.88 64.75
N PRO A 5 -13.93 12.84 64.30
CA PRO A 5 -12.99 13.93 64.53
C PRO A 5 -12.67 14.72 63.24
N ARG A 6 -12.23 15.97 63.43
CA ARG A 6 -11.77 16.96 62.44
C ARG A 6 -10.62 17.78 63.07
N ILE A 7 -10.21 18.90 62.45
CA ILE A 7 -9.26 19.95 62.93
C ILE A 7 -7.78 19.61 62.60
N ASP A 8 -6.97 20.47 61.95
CA ASP A 8 -7.25 21.59 61.03
C ASP A 8 -5.99 21.95 60.16
N PRO A 9 -6.07 22.86 59.15
CA PRO A 9 -5.00 23.15 58.19
C PRO A 9 -4.12 24.38 58.51
N GLY A 10 -2.95 24.51 57.85
CA GLY A 10 -1.91 25.49 58.26
C GLY A 10 -0.97 26.13 57.21
N LEU A 11 -1.41 26.40 55.97
CA LEU A 11 -0.90 27.48 55.08
C LEU A 11 0.64 27.50 54.66
N PRO A 12 1.13 28.40 53.77
CA PRO A 12 2.13 28.01 52.75
C PRO A 12 3.45 28.82 52.71
N VAL A 13 4.40 28.36 51.87
CA VAL A 13 5.58 29.12 51.44
C VAL A 13 5.69 29.18 49.91
N ARG A 14 6.05 30.35 49.35
CA ARG A 14 6.24 30.60 47.91
C ARG A 14 7.71 30.47 47.47
N PRO A 15 8.00 30.19 46.18
CA PRO A 15 9.35 29.93 45.70
C PRO A 15 10.22 31.20 45.57
N ARG A 16 11.52 31.06 45.77
CA ARG A 16 12.53 32.07 45.39
C ARG A 16 13.28 31.64 44.13
N ARG A 17 13.46 32.60 43.21
CA ARG A 17 14.52 32.57 42.20
C ARG A 17 15.78 33.21 42.80
N LEU A 18 16.96 32.75 42.39
CA LEU A 18 18.14 33.60 42.22
C LEU A 18 19.00 33.04 41.08
N ALA A 19 20.06 33.75 40.68
CA ALA A 19 20.79 33.44 39.45
C ALA A 19 22.28 33.83 39.49
N ALA A 20 22.98 33.33 38.47
CA ALA A 20 24.20 33.88 37.84
C ALA A 20 25.60 33.47 38.38
N ARG A 21 26.51 33.33 37.39
CA ARG A 21 27.99 33.43 37.45
C ARG A 21 28.77 32.31 38.17
N HIS A 22 30.07 32.11 37.91
CA HIS A 22 30.88 32.08 36.65
C HIS A 22 32.32 31.64 37.04
N CYS A 23 33.06 30.94 36.18
CA CYS A 23 34.50 30.59 36.36
C CYS A 23 34.83 29.68 37.59
N ALA A 24 36.03 29.10 37.76
CA ALA A 24 36.98 28.50 36.80
C ALA A 24 38.01 27.57 37.52
N LEU A 25 38.30 26.40 36.92
CA LEU A 25 39.63 25.80 36.63
C LEU A 25 40.77 25.71 37.72
N VAL A 26 41.49 24.56 37.75
CA VAL A 26 42.97 24.34 38.03
C VAL A 26 43.45 23.60 39.33
N LEU A 27 44.33 22.57 39.14
CA LEU A 27 45.30 21.83 40.05
C LEU A 27 44.82 21.15 41.38
N LEU A 28 45.48 20.12 42.00
CA LEU A 28 46.32 18.94 41.57
C LEU A 28 46.67 17.99 42.77
N ALA A 29 47.31 16.83 42.48
CA ALA A 29 48.06 15.88 43.35
C ALA A 29 47.21 15.01 44.33
N GLY A 30 47.61 13.80 44.76
CA GLY A 30 48.74 12.86 44.51
C GLY A 30 48.51 11.60 45.41
N ILE A 31 49.07 10.39 45.30
CA ILE A 31 50.42 9.86 44.94
C ILE A 31 50.30 8.34 44.56
N LEU A 32 51.41 7.77 44.03
CA LEU A 32 51.74 6.38 43.61
C LEU A 32 51.37 5.23 44.62
N THR A 33 51.42 3.93 44.30
CA THR A 33 52.24 3.08 43.37
C THR A 33 51.38 2.06 42.57
N ALA A 34 51.82 1.02 41.82
CA ALA A 34 53.12 0.37 41.51
C ALA A 34 53.09 -0.35 40.11
N THR A 35 54.19 -0.98 39.67
CA THR A 35 54.28 -1.88 38.47
C THR A 35 55.34 -3.00 38.70
N PRO A 36 55.43 -4.09 37.89
CA PRO A 36 56.13 -4.05 36.59
C PRO A 36 55.59 -4.98 35.46
N GLY A 37 56.07 -4.82 34.21
CA GLY A 37 55.99 -5.86 33.15
C GLY A 37 55.76 -5.37 31.69
N ILE A 38 56.80 -5.39 30.85
CA ILE A 38 56.78 -5.26 29.36
C ILE A 38 57.97 -6.06 28.79
N PRO A 39 57.93 -6.62 27.55
CA PRO A 39 58.07 -5.86 26.28
C PRO A 39 57.08 -6.33 25.18
N GLY A 40 56.98 -5.75 23.98
CA GLY A 40 57.63 -4.56 23.38
C GLY A 40 57.26 -4.45 21.88
N GLY A 41 57.61 -3.32 21.22
CA GLY A 41 57.39 -3.11 19.78
C GLY A 41 57.29 -1.61 19.42
N SER A 42 58.10 -1.14 18.46
CA SER A 42 58.43 0.30 18.31
C SER A 42 58.12 0.90 16.93
N ILE A 43 57.93 2.23 16.91
CA ILE A 43 57.82 3.09 15.72
C ILE A 43 58.68 4.35 15.95
N PRO A 44 59.50 4.79 14.98
CA PRO A 44 60.13 6.11 15.00
C PRO A 44 59.58 7.08 13.95
N GLN A 45 59.56 8.38 14.28
CA GLN A 45 59.66 9.50 13.33
C GLN A 45 61.11 10.01 13.38
N SER A 46 61.73 10.67 12.39
CA SER A 46 61.34 11.94 11.75
C SER A 46 62.49 12.45 10.86
N GLN A 47 62.22 13.43 9.98
CA GLN A 47 63.08 14.50 9.41
C GLN A 47 62.33 15.06 8.18
N ILE A 48 62.06 16.35 7.96
CA ILE A 48 62.81 17.62 8.09
C ILE A 48 63.86 17.82 6.99
N THR A 49 63.51 18.67 6.01
CA THR A 49 64.40 19.62 5.33
C THR A 49 63.56 20.65 4.57
N ALA A 50 64.12 21.83 4.26
CA ALA A 50 63.41 22.93 3.61
C ALA A 50 64.37 23.88 2.85
N PHE A 51 63.78 24.79 2.06
CA PHE A 51 64.40 25.89 1.30
C PHE A 51 65.24 25.54 0.05
N GLY A 52 65.13 26.44 -0.93
CA GLY A 52 65.75 26.39 -2.26
C GLY A 52 64.89 27.17 -3.25
N ALA A 53 65.39 28.30 -3.78
CA ALA A 53 64.59 29.24 -4.58
C ALA A 53 65.17 29.47 -6.00
N ALA A 54 64.30 29.86 -6.93
CA ALA A 54 64.66 30.34 -8.27
C ALA A 54 63.70 31.49 -8.69
N SER A 55 64.13 32.38 -9.59
CA SER A 55 63.52 33.71 -9.76
C SER A 55 63.56 34.25 -11.21
N ALA A 56 62.57 35.07 -11.58
CA ALA A 56 62.44 35.87 -12.81
C ALA A 56 62.38 35.06 -14.15
N ALA A 57 61.89 35.52 -15.31
CA ALA A 57 61.26 36.77 -15.79
C ALA A 57 60.24 36.40 -16.94
N ALA A 58 59.59 37.25 -17.77
CA ALA A 58 59.51 38.72 -17.93
C ALA A 58 58.17 39.17 -18.62
N ARG A 59 57.95 40.49 -18.64
CA ARG A 59 57.15 41.35 -19.56
C ARG A 59 56.26 40.75 -20.68
N ALA A 60 54.97 41.08 -20.64
CA ALA A 60 54.16 41.56 -21.79
C ALA A 60 52.91 42.37 -21.35
N LYS A 61 52.64 43.52 -21.99
CA LYS A 61 51.49 44.47 -21.82
C LYS A 61 51.59 45.59 -22.89
N PRO A 62 50.57 46.43 -23.16
CA PRO A 62 49.15 46.44 -22.73
C PRO A 62 48.17 46.32 -23.95
N LYS A 63 46.82 46.32 -23.81
CA LYS A 63 45.94 47.52 -23.72
C LYS A 63 44.48 47.14 -23.33
N HIS A 64 43.93 47.81 -22.29
CA HIS A 64 42.70 48.65 -22.29
C HIS A 64 41.43 48.24 -23.10
N VAL A 65 40.16 48.37 -22.63
CA VAL A 65 39.53 48.84 -21.35
C VAL A 65 38.13 48.18 -21.13
N LYS A 66 37.77 47.78 -19.89
CA LYS A 66 36.53 48.14 -19.13
C LYS A 66 36.33 47.25 -17.89
N GLN A 67 35.63 47.79 -16.88
CA GLN A 67 35.83 47.42 -15.47
C GLN A 67 34.67 46.69 -14.77
N HIS A 68 35.06 45.98 -13.70
CA HIS A 68 34.31 45.51 -12.53
C HIS A 68 32.83 45.92 -12.35
N THR A 69 31.93 44.93 -12.24
CA THR A 69 30.64 45.07 -11.48
C THR A 69 30.02 43.72 -11.03
N LYS A 70 30.80 42.64 -10.85
CA LYS A 70 30.26 41.29 -10.52
C LYS A 70 30.79 40.57 -9.26
N ARG A 71 31.67 41.18 -8.45
CA ARG A 71 32.25 40.54 -7.24
C ARG A 71 31.64 40.96 -5.89
N ALA A 72 30.90 42.08 -5.83
CA ALA A 72 30.27 42.56 -4.59
C ALA A 72 28.99 41.79 -4.20
N THR A 73 28.15 41.41 -5.18
CA THR A 73 26.81 40.85 -4.96
C THR A 73 26.78 39.43 -4.41
N ARG A 74 27.91 38.70 -4.37
CA ARG A 74 27.99 37.34 -3.80
C ARG A 74 28.17 37.28 -2.28
N ARG A 75 28.57 38.36 -1.60
CA ARG A 75 28.82 38.36 -0.14
C ARG A 75 27.59 38.76 0.71
N ALA A 76 26.51 39.22 0.09
CA ALA A 76 25.30 39.73 0.76
C ALA A 76 24.10 38.74 0.80
N LEU A 77 24.32 37.45 0.50
CA LEU A 77 23.26 36.43 0.36
C LEU A 77 23.32 35.28 1.38
N SER A 78 24.39 35.18 2.17
CA SER A 78 24.51 34.20 3.27
C SER A 78 23.66 34.61 4.50
N ALA A 79 23.59 35.90 4.80
CA ALA A 79 22.94 36.47 5.98
C ALA A 79 21.43 36.79 5.77
N ARG A 80 20.62 35.81 5.36
CA ARG A 80 19.15 35.97 5.23
C ARG A 80 18.37 34.80 5.80
N THR A 81 17.29 35.12 6.52
CA THR A 81 16.40 34.11 7.13
C THR A 81 15.57 33.36 6.07
N PRO A 82 15.01 32.17 6.37
CA PRO A 82 14.16 31.43 5.43
C PRO A 82 12.97 32.24 4.89
N ALA A 83 12.35 33.09 5.73
CA ALA A 83 11.26 33.98 5.33
C ALA A 83 11.71 35.04 4.30
N GLN A 84 12.85 35.71 4.55
CA GLN A 84 13.43 36.69 3.63
C GLN A 84 13.81 36.07 2.28
N ARG A 85 14.26 34.81 2.27
CA ARG A 85 14.52 34.06 1.03
C ARG A 85 13.23 33.77 0.24
N ARG A 86 12.13 33.40 0.90
CA ARG A 86 10.80 33.23 0.24
C ARG A 86 10.26 34.55 -0.34
N ALA A 87 10.36 35.66 0.40
CA ALA A 87 9.93 36.97 -0.07
C ALA A 87 10.72 37.46 -1.30
N ALA A 88 12.02 37.20 -1.34
CA ALA A 88 12.86 37.50 -2.51
C ALA A 88 12.47 36.66 -3.74
N ALA A 89 12.17 35.36 -3.55
CA ALA A 89 11.71 34.49 -4.64
C ALA A 89 10.37 34.96 -5.24
N TYR A 90 9.40 35.37 -4.40
CA TYR A 90 8.13 35.94 -4.87
C TYR A 90 8.32 37.21 -5.72
N ARG A 91 9.18 38.14 -5.28
CA ARG A 91 9.50 39.35 -6.06
C ARG A 91 10.24 39.05 -7.37
N ALA A 92 11.04 37.98 -7.41
CA ALA A 92 11.71 37.53 -8.63
C ALA A 92 10.73 36.88 -9.63
N ALA A 93 9.76 36.11 -9.15
CA ALA A 93 8.68 35.55 -9.99
C ALA A 93 7.82 36.67 -10.60
N GLY A 94 7.39 37.64 -9.77
CA GLY A 94 6.58 38.78 -10.23
C GLY A 94 7.24 39.65 -11.32
N LYS A 95 8.58 39.73 -11.36
CA LYS A 95 9.30 40.44 -12.44
C LYS A 95 9.53 39.61 -13.70
N ARG A 96 9.43 38.28 -13.66
CA ARG A 96 9.50 37.43 -14.88
C ARG A 96 8.18 37.40 -15.66
N GLY A 97 7.05 37.69 -15.01
CA GLY A 97 5.73 37.76 -15.64
C GLY A 97 5.45 38.99 -16.52
N LYS A 98 6.40 39.93 -16.68
CA LYS A 98 6.23 41.15 -17.51
C LYS A 98 7.26 41.30 -18.65
N ALA A 99 7.98 40.23 -18.99
CA ALA A 99 9.04 40.25 -20.02
C ALA A 99 8.96 39.06 -21.01
N ALA A 100 7.75 38.72 -21.46
CA ALA A 100 7.50 37.84 -22.59
C ALA A 100 6.37 38.44 -23.43
N GLY A 101 6.69 39.04 -24.57
CA GLY A 101 5.77 39.91 -25.32
C GLY A 101 5.31 39.33 -26.64
N LYS A 102 4.07 39.71 -27.01
CA LYS A 102 3.57 39.93 -28.37
C LYS A 102 3.93 38.88 -29.45
N SER A 103 2.95 38.06 -29.82
CA SER A 103 2.85 37.47 -31.16
C SER A 103 1.37 37.45 -31.59
N LYS A 104 1.05 37.96 -32.79
CA LYS A 104 -0.33 38.07 -33.30
C LYS A 104 -0.82 36.71 -33.83
N ALA A 105 -1.63 35.96 -33.07
CA ALA A 105 -2.23 34.71 -33.57
C ALA A 105 -3.53 34.24 -32.87
N VAL A 106 -4.29 35.12 -32.20
CA VAL A 106 -5.54 34.73 -31.49
C VAL A 106 -6.70 35.66 -31.84
N ALA A 107 -7.25 35.49 -33.04
CA ALA A 107 -8.45 36.20 -33.51
C ALA A 107 -9.40 35.32 -34.37
N THR A 108 -9.22 33.99 -34.38
CA THR A 108 -9.95 33.10 -35.32
C THR A 108 -10.30 31.72 -34.73
N ALA A 109 -10.58 31.63 -33.43
CA ALA A 109 -10.94 30.38 -32.75
C ALA A 109 -12.38 30.31 -32.22
N ALA A 110 -13.07 31.44 -32.03
CA ALA A 110 -14.45 31.48 -31.52
C ALA A 110 -15.52 31.18 -32.60
N SER A 111 -15.20 31.38 -33.88
CA SER A 111 -16.18 31.36 -34.98
C SER A 111 -16.40 29.99 -35.64
N ARG A 112 -15.70 28.93 -35.20
CA ARG A 112 -15.80 27.58 -35.80
C ARG A 112 -16.57 26.55 -34.96
N LEU A 113 -16.99 26.90 -33.75
CA LEU A 113 -17.75 26.00 -32.85
C LEU A 113 -19.28 26.21 -32.89
N ARG A 114 -19.79 27.04 -33.82
CA ARG A 114 -21.23 27.28 -34.02
C ARG A 114 -21.79 26.76 -35.35
N ALA A 115 -20.99 26.02 -36.12
CA ALA A 115 -21.30 25.57 -37.48
C ALA A 115 -21.35 24.03 -37.66
N LEU A 116 -21.13 23.25 -36.60
CA LEU A 116 -21.16 21.78 -36.63
C LEU A 116 -22.41 21.15 -36.00
N GLU A 117 -23.23 21.93 -35.31
CA GLU A 117 -24.43 21.46 -34.60
C GLU A 117 -25.66 21.26 -35.51
N LEU A 118 -25.56 21.61 -36.80
CA LEU A 118 -26.70 21.70 -37.73
C LEU A 118 -26.71 20.66 -38.87
N SER A 119 -25.74 19.75 -38.93
CA SER A 119 -25.60 18.78 -40.05
C SER A 119 -25.71 17.30 -39.64
N ARG A 120 -26.51 16.99 -38.61
CA ARG A 120 -26.86 15.60 -38.21
C ARG A 120 -28.35 15.40 -37.88
N ARG A 121 -29.24 16.11 -38.58
CA ARG A 121 -30.71 15.87 -38.56
C ARG A 121 -31.34 16.01 -39.94
N ARG A 122 -31.26 14.96 -40.77
CA ARG A 122 -32.15 14.65 -41.91
C ARG A 122 -31.88 13.22 -42.42
N THR A 123 -32.85 12.62 -43.09
CA THR A 123 -33.01 11.16 -43.36
C THR A 123 -33.11 10.31 -42.07
N ILE A 124 -34.08 9.39 -41.88
CA ILE A 124 -35.10 8.81 -42.77
C ILE A 124 -36.48 8.80 -42.07
N ILE A 125 -37.52 9.29 -42.75
CA ILE A 125 -38.98 9.15 -42.48
C ILE A 125 -39.65 9.25 -43.87
N ALA A 126 -40.61 8.44 -44.33
CA ALA A 126 -41.29 7.25 -43.79
C ALA A 126 -41.82 6.36 -44.95
N ARG A 127 -42.35 5.17 -44.63
CA ARG A 127 -43.53 4.60 -45.31
C ARG A 127 -44.47 3.90 -44.31
N ARG A 128 -45.73 3.72 -44.71
CA ARG A 128 -46.91 3.63 -43.82
C ARG A 128 -47.31 2.22 -43.35
N ALA A 129 -47.84 2.18 -42.12
CA ALA A 129 -49.03 1.45 -41.64
C ALA A 129 -49.03 -0.12 -41.57
N PRO A 130 -49.87 -0.73 -40.69
CA PRO A 130 -49.87 -2.16 -40.38
C PRO A 130 -51.13 -2.92 -40.88
N PRO A 131 -51.15 -4.26 -40.71
CA PRO A 131 -52.41 -4.97 -40.50
C PRO A 131 -52.41 -6.02 -39.36
N GLN A 132 -53.44 -5.90 -38.50
CA GLN A 132 -54.30 -6.96 -37.95
C GLN A 132 -53.78 -8.08 -37.02
N GLN A 133 -54.69 -8.52 -36.15
CA GLN A 133 -54.59 -9.66 -35.24
C GLN A 133 -54.96 -10.98 -35.96
N ARG A 134 -54.44 -12.11 -35.47
CA ARG A 134 -55.18 -13.39 -35.43
C ARG A 134 -54.89 -14.12 -34.12
N SER A 135 -55.93 -14.71 -33.52
CA SER A 135 -55.84 -15.61 -32.38
C SER A 135 -55.83 -17.06 -32.84
N ILE A 136 -55.12 -17.93 -32.10
CA ILE A 136 -55.40 -19.37 -32.02
C ILE A 136 -55.27 -19.77 -30.54
N THR A 137 -56.09 -20.71 -30.09
CA THR A 137 -56.36 -21.04 -28.68
C THR A 137 -55.72 -22.35 -28.21
N SER A 138 -55.71 -22.55 -26.88
CA SER A 138 -55.57 -23.82 -26.14
C SER A 138 -54.21 -24.55 -26.24
N ALA A 139 -53.80 -25.40 -25.29
CA ALA A 139 -54.55 -26.01 -24.16
C ALA A 139 -53.83 -25.89 -22.79
N ARG A 140 -54.51 -26.35 -21.73
CA ARG A 140 -54.06 -26.33 -20.31
C ARG A 140 -53.21 -27.56 -19.94
N LEU A 141 -52.43 -27.44 -18.87
CA LEU A 141 -52.68 -28.19 -17.61
C LEU A 141 -51.95 -27.54 -16.42
N ALA A 142 -52.50 -27.74 -15.21
CA ALA A 142 -51.98 -27.25 -13.92
C ALA A 142 -52.03 -28.41 -12.90
N PRO A 143 -51.35 -28.30 -11.74
CA PRO A 143 -51.96 -27.67 -10.54
C PRO A 143 -51.05 -26.58 -9.93
N ASP A 144 -51.55 -25.43 -9.47
CA ASP A 144 -52.53 -25.16 -8.39
C ASP A 144 -51.95 -25.26 -6.97
N ARG A 145 -51.75 -24.08 -6.34
CA ARG A 145 -51.87 -23.88 -4.89
C ARG A 145 -52.12 -22.39 -4.56
N ALA A 146 -52.99 -22.17 -3.57
CA ALA A 146 -53.69 -20.95 -3.18
C ALA A 146 -52.90 -19.62 -3.00
N PRO A 147 -53.58 -18.45 -2.97
CA PRO A 147 -52.96 -17.12 -2.94
C PRO A 147 -52.60 -16.60 -1.53
N LEU A 148 -51.72 -15.60 -1.50
CA LEU A 148 -51.46 -14.75 -0.32
C LEU A 148 -52.51 -13.62 -0.20
N PRO A 149 -52.87 -13.18 1.02
CA PRO A 149 -53.86 -12.12 1.21
C PRO A 149 -53.30 -10.73 0.91
N THR A 150 -54.14 -9.89 0.31
CA THR A 150 -53.91 -8.45 0.15
C THR A 150 -54.16 -7.72 1.48
N GLN A 151 -53.31 -6.74 1.82
CA GLN A 151 -53.61 -5.75 2.88
C GLN A 151 -53.70 -4.36 2.27
N ASP A 152 -54.78 -3.64 2.58
CA ASP A 152 -55.02 -2.28 2.13
C ASP A 152 -54.07 -1.28 2.81
N THR A 153 -53.39 -0.45 2.00
CA THR A 153 -52.54 0.62 2.51
C THR A 153 -53.29 1.94 2.53
N ASN A 154 -53.95 2.25 3.65
CA ASN A 154 -54.53 3.57 3.91
C ASN A 154 -53.63 4.33 4.91
N PRO A 155 -53.15 5.56 4.60
CA PRO A 155 -52.15 6.24 5.43
C PRO A 155 -52.77 6.90 6.67
N SER A 156 -52.33 6.48 7.86
CA SER A 156 -52.64 7.15 9.13
C SER A 156 -51.89 8.50 9.24
N PRO A 157 -52.51 9.58 9.76
CA PRO A 157 -51.89 10.90 9.81
C PRO A 157 -50.63 10.97 10.69
N ALA A 158 -49.73 11.88 10.35
CA ALA A 158 -48.40 11.97 10.96
C ALA A 158 -48.45 12.40 12.44
N ALA A 159 -47.82 11.61 13.31
CA ALA A 159 -47.56 12.01 14.69
C ALA A 159 -46.55 13.17 14.74
N THR A 160 -46.93 14.28 15.38
CA THR A 160 -46.09 15.47 15.52
C THR A 160 -44.91 15.19 16.44
N ALA A 161 -43.69 15.18 15.90
CA ALA A 161 -42.49 14.97 16.70
C ALA A 161 -42.22 16.18 17.61
N SER A 162 -42.19 15.96 18.93
CA SER A 162 -41.80 16.99 19.90
C SER A 162 -40.36 17.47 19.65
N PRO A 163 -40.05 18.77 19.88
CA PRO A 163 -38.68 19.28 19.75
C PRO A 163 -37.72 18.53 20.69
N GLY A 164 -36.73 17.86 20.11
CA GLY A 164 -35.75 17.10 20.88
C GLY A 164 -34.89 18.02 21.76
N THR A 165 -34.78 17.70 23.05
CA THR A 165 -33.92 18.39 24.02
C THR A 165 -32.50 18.57 23.45
N PRO A 166 -31.89 19.77 23.55
CA PRO A 166 -30.53 19.99 23.08
C PRO A 166 -29.56 18.98 23.72
N LEU A 167 -28.88 18.19 22.88
CA LEU A 167 -27.83 17.29 23.35
C LEU A 167 -26.74 18.11 24.05
N GLY A 168 -26.59 17.90 25.36
CA GLY A 168 -25.57 18.58 26.17
C GLY A 168 -24.15 18.39 25.62
N PRO A 169 -23.21 19.27 25.99
CA PRO A 169 -21.86 19.28 25.42
C PRO A 169 -21.20 17.90 25.56
N LYS A 170 -21.03 17.23 24.42
CA LYS A 170 -20.51 15.86 24.34
C LYS A 170 -19.15 15.79 25.01
N ALA A 171 -19.00 14.90 25.99
CA ALA A 171 -17.81 14.81 26.83
C ALA A 171 -16.52 14.78 25.98
N PRO A 172 -15.46 15.50 26.40
CA PRO A 172 -14.24 15.62 25.61
C PRO A 172 -13.62 14.24 25.36
N ARG A 173 -13.23 13.97 24.10
CA ARG A 173 -12.55 12.72 23.74
C ARG A 173 -11.26 12.57 24.58
N PRO A 174 -10.97 11.38 25.13
CA PRO A 174 -9.80 11.17 25.96
C PRO A 174 -8.51 11.40 25.15
N THR A 175 -7.45 11.82 25.84
CA THR A 175 -6.15 12.03 25.19
C THR A 175 -5.52 10.71 24.77
N LEU A 176 -4.60 10.75 23.79
CA LEU A 176 -3.89 9.54 23.34
C LEU A 176 -3.08 8.87 24.48
N ALA A 177 -2.63 9.64 25.47
CA ALA A 177 -1.98 9.10 26.67
C ALA A 177 -2.96 8.32 27.56
N MET A 178 -4.20 8.81 27.72
CA MET A 178 -5.27 8.10 28.44
C MET A 178 -5.70 6.83 27.69
N MET A 179 -5.88 6.91 26.37
CA MET A 179 -6.17 5.74 25.52
C MET A 179 -5.08 4.67 25.64
N ARG A 180 -3.80 5.09 25.54
CA ARG A 180 -2.64 4.22 25.73
C ARG A 180 -2.60 3.59 27.11
N SER A 181 -2.87 4.35 28.17
CA SER A 181 -2.93 3.84 29.54
C SER A 181 -4.05 2.81 29.71
N ALA A 182 -5.25 3.08 29.18
CA ALA A 182 -6.37 2.15 29.23
C ALA A 182 -6.09 0.85 28.46
N VAL A 183 -5.52 0.92 27.25
CA VAL A 183 -5.09 -0.26 26.48
C VAL A 183 -3.99 -1.03 27.21
N LEU A 184 -3.02 -0.35 27.81
CA LEU A 184 -1.95 -1.00 28.58
C LEU A 184 -2.39 -1.53 29.96
N ALA A 185 -3.60 -1.19 30.43
CA ALA A 185 -4.24 -1.77 31.61
C ALA A 185 -5.30 -2.85 31.28
N ALA A 186 -5.77 -2.93 30.03
CA ALA A 186 -6.81 -3.87 29.62
C ALA A 186 -6.40 -5.35 29.80
N PRO A 187 -7.33 -6.28 30.14
CA PRO A 187 -7.01 -7.70 30.29
C PRO A 187 -6.42 -8.33 29.02
N ASN A 188 -5.41 -9.19 29.17
CA ASN A 188 -4.71 -9.82 28.05
C ASN A 188 -5.67 -10.60 27.11
N GLU A 189 -6.72 -11.25 27.64
CA GLU A 189 -7.74 -11.94 26.81
C GLU A 189 -8.46 -10.98 25.85
N THR A 190 -8.79 -9.76 26.30
CA THR A 190 -9.43 -8.74 25.47
C THR A 190 -8.47 -8.25 24.39
N LEU A 191 -7.19 -8.05 24.73
CA LEU A 191 -6.17 -7.64 23.76
C LEU A 191 -5.84 -8.73 22.75
N LEU A 192 -5.73 -10.00 23.15
CA LEU A 192 -5.61 -11.15 22.25
C LEU A 192 -6.80 -11.24 21.29
N ARG A 193 -8.01 -11.09 21.83
CA ARG A 193 -9.24 -11.28 21.05
C ARG A 193 -9.50 -10.16 20.05
N LEU A 194 -9.22 -8.90 20.38
CA LEU A 194 -9.32 -7.75 19.46
C LEU A 194 -8.07 -7.60 18.58
N GLY A 195 -6.89 -7.73 19.17
CA GLY A 195 -5.60 -7.49 18.54
C GLY A 195 -5.28 -8.43 17.38
N ARG A 196 -5.75 -9.68 17.41
CA ARG A 196 -5.64 -10.68 16.31
C ARG A 196 -6.07 -10.12 14.95
N HIS A 197 -7.00 -9.15 14.95
CA HIS A 197 -7.56 -8.55 13.76
C HIS A 197 -6.74 -7.35 13.23
N LEU A 198 -5.58 -7.04 13.82
CA LEU A 198 -4.77 -5.86 13.49
C LEU A 198 -3.38 -6.25 12.95
N ILE A 199 -3.05 -5.76 11.75
CA ILE A 199 -1.72 -5.85 11.15
C ILE A 199 -1.12 -4.43 11.07
N VAL A 200 -0.04 -4.19 11.81
CA VAL A 200 0.48 -2.83 12.04
C VAL A 200 1.92 -2.66 11.55
N GLY A 201 2.18 -1.59 10.81
CA GLY A 201 3.53 -1.20 10.37
C GLY A 201 4.19 -0.19 11.31
N TYR A 202 5.53 -0.28 11.41
CA TYR A 202 6.30 0.30 12.52
C TYR A 202 7.46 1.19 12.05
N HIS A 203 7.89 2.13 12.91
CA HIS A 203 9.10 2.92 12.67
C HIS A 203 10.33 2.33 13.38
N ASN A 204 10.13 1.77 14.58
CA ASN A 204 11.15 1.13 15.41
C ASN A 204 10.53 -0.11 16.07
N ALA A 205 11.21 -1.26 16.02
CA ALA A 205 10.72 -2.52 16.57
C ALA A 205 10.26 -2.41 18.04
N ARG A 206 10.96 -1.60 18.85
CA ARG A 206 10.64 -1.36 20.27
C ARG A 206 9.28 -0.68 20.51
N GLN A 207 8.63 -0.14 19.47
CA GLN A 207 7.28 0.39 19.58
C GLN A 207 6.22 -0.73 19.60
N LEU A 208 6.52 -1.88 18.98
CA LEU A 208 5.60 -3.01 18.92
C LEU A 208 5.76 -3.96 20.11
N THR A 209 6.96 -4.05 20.71
CA THR A 209 7.27 -4.92 21.86
C THR A 209 6.16 -4.97 22.93
N PRO A 210 5.75 -3.85 23.58
CA PRO A 210 4.72 -3.87 24.63
C PRO A 210 3.28 -4.12 24.13
N LEU A 211 3.06 -4.18 22.82
CA LEU A 211 1.79 -4.62 22.22
C LEU A 211 1.84 -6.13 21.91
N LEU A 212 2.96 -6.62 21.38
CA LEU A 212 3.18 -8.03 21.05
C LEU A 212 3.21 -8.90 22.32
N GLU A 213 3.93 -8.47 23.36
CA GLU A 213 4.00 -9.12 24.68
C GLU A 213 2.63 -9.28 25.36
N ARG A 214 1.65 -8.48 24.95
CA ARG A 214 0.28 -8.49 25.49
C ARG A 214 -0.76 -9.02 24.49
N GLY A 215 -0.30 -9.63 23.40
CA GLY A 215 -1.16 -10.20 22.36
C GLY A 215 -1.96 -9.19 21.54
N ALA A 216 -1.73 -7.89 21.70
CA ALA A 216 -2.54 -6.80 21.16
C ALA A 216 -2.41 -6.59 19.62
N LEU A 217 -1.66 -7.45 18.93
CA LEU A 217 -1.44 -7.43 17.48
C LEU A 217 -1.45 -8.86 16.91
N GLY A 218 -2.22 -9.07 15.86
CA GLY A 218 -2.24 -10.29 15.04
C GLY A 218 -1.23 -10.27 13.90
N GLY A 219 -0.54 -9.14 13.67
CA GLY A 219 0.56 -9.11 12.71
C GLY A 219 1.32 -7.80 12.60
N VAL A 220 2.40 -7.87 11.84
CA VAL A 220 3.35 -6.78 11.59
C VAL A 220 3.53 -6.56 10.09
N PHE A 221 3.37 -5.31 9.64
CA PHE A 221 3.61 -4.92 8.25
C PHE A 221 5.04 -4.40 8.07
N VAL A 222 5.88 -5.19 7.40
CA VAL A 222 7.30 -4.90 7.15
C VAL A 222 7.44 -4.15 5.82
N THR A 223 8.07 -2.97 5.83
CA THR A 223 8.10 -2.05 4.69
C THR A 223 9.52 -1.67 4.26
N ALA A 224 9.62 -0.91 3.16
CA ALA A 224 10.88 -0.32 2.67
C ALA A 224 11.56 0.64 3.65
N ARG A 225 10.90 1.06 4.74
CA ARG A 225 11.57 1.81 5.83
C ARG A 225 12.31 0.86 6.78
N ASN A 226 11.79 -0.35 6.97
CA ASN A 226 12.30 -1.37 7.88
C ASN A 226 13.42 -2.20 7.24
N ALA A 227 13.40 -2.33 5.91
CA ALA A 227 14.41 -3.03 5.11
C ALA A 227 15.62 -2.14 4.69
N ARG A 228 15.48 -0.80 4.70
CA ARG A 228 16.54 0.13 4.24
C ARG A 228 17.79 0.02 5.11
N GLY A 229 18.94 -0.14 4.47
CA GLY A 229 20.25 -0.15 5.14
C GLY A 229 20.58 -1.43 5.91
N ARG A 230 19.77 -2.48 5.77
CA ARG A 230 19.99 -3.80 6.40
C ARG A 230 20.42 -4.83 5.38
N ASN A 231 21.00 -5.92 5.86
CA ASN A 231 21.13 -7.17 5.12
C ASN A 231 19.95 -8.12 5.43
N LYS A 232 19.88 -9.24 4.71
CA LYS A 232 18.83 -10.25 4.83
C LYS A 232 18.70 -10.82 6.26
N ALA A 233 19.83 -11.24 6.85
CA ALA A 233 19.87 -11.83 8.18
C ALA A 233 19.42 -10.86 9.30
N ALA A 234 19.81 -9.59 9.22
CA ALA A 234 19.42 -8.57 10.19
C ALA A 234 17.93 -8.22 10.12
N LEU A 235 17.26 -8.45 8.98
CA LEU A 235 15.81 -8.31 8.83
C LEU A 235 15.09 -9.57 9.35
N ALA A 236 15.57 -10.76 8.96
CA ALA A 236 15.03 -12.04 9.43
C ALA A 236 15.06 -12.17 10.97
N LYS A 237 16.16 -11.75 11.63
CA LYS A 237 16.28 -11.77 13.09
C LYS A 237 15.22 -10.91 13.81
N GLU A 238 14.83 -9.78 13.22
CA GLU A 238 13.78 -8.91 13.79
C GLU A 238 12.38 -9.51 13.57
N ILE A 239 12.12 -10.07 12.38
CA ILE A 239 10.89 -10.80 12.07
C ILE A 239 10.70 -11.99 13.02
N ALA A 240 11.78 -12.76 13.26
CA ALA A 240 11.80 -13.84 14.24
C ALA A 240 11.51 -13.34 15.67
N SER A 241 12.03 -12.18 16.08
CA SER A 241 11.71 -11.62 17.40
C SER A 241 10.24 -11.23 17.55
N PHE A 242 9.58 -10.71 16.49
CA PHE A 242 8.15 -10.41 16.56
C PHE A 242 7.30 -11.68 16.70
N ARG A 243 7.66 -12.75 15.97
CA ARG A 243 7.02 -14.06 16.08
C ARG A 243 7.18 -14.64 17.49
N ALA A 244 8.39 -14.62 18.05
CA ALA A 244 8.65 -15.12 19.40
C ALA A 244 7.81 -14.41 20.47
N LEU A 245 7.70 -13.08 20.42
CA LEU A 245 6.85 -12.31 21.34
C LEU A 245 5.35 -12.64 21.17
N ALA A 246 4.87 -12.76 19.94
CA ALA A 246 3.47 -13.10 19.67
C ALA A 246 3.11 -14.52 20.14
N THR A 247 3.97 -15.50 19.88
CA THR A 247 3.80 -16.88 20.38
C THR A 247 3.82 -16.93 21.90
N ALA A 248 4.76 -16.22 22.55
CA ALA A 248 4.83 -16.15 24.02
C ALA A 248 3.59 -15.48 24.65
N ALA A 249 2.95 -14.55 23.95
CA ALA A 249 1.69 -13.94 24.37
C ALA A 249 0.44 -14.81 24.07
N GLY A 250 0.58 -15.95 23.38
CA GLY A 250 -0.52 -16.85 23.05
C GLY A 250 -1.29 -16.52 21.76
N GLN A 251 -0.69 -15.79 20.81
CA GLN A 251 -1.29 -15.62 19.48
C GLN A 251 -1.22 -16.93 18.68
N ASP A 252 -2.39 -17.48 18.37
CA ASP A 252 -2.60 -18.68 17.57
C ASP A 252 -2.59 -18.41 16.06
N THR A 253 -2.71 -17.14 15.66
CA THR A 253 -2.57 -16.69 14.27
C THR A 253 -1.73 -15.43 14.23
N PHE A 254 -0.56 -15.47 13.57
CA PHE A 254 0.33 -14.31 13.49
C PHE A 254 0.91 -14.07 12.09
N TRP A 255 0.69 -12.85 11.59
CA TRP A 255 1.01 -12.43 10.23
C TRP A 255 2.26 -11.55 10.19
N ILE A 256 3.23 -11.94 9.37
CA ILE A 256 4.32 -11.07 8.93
C ILE A 256 3.99 -10.72 7.48
N ALA A 257 3.61 -9.46 7.26
CA ALA A 257 3.04 -8.97 6.00
C ALA A 257 3.96 -7.99 5.26
N THR A 258 3.90 -7.93 3.92
CA THR A 258 4.60 -6.92 3.11
C THR A 258 3.96 -6.70 1.73
N ASP A 259 4.31 -5.63 1.01
CA ASP A 259 4.11 -5.57 -0.45
C ASP A 259 5.40 -6.01 -1.19
N GLN A 260 5.48 -7.25 -1.63
CA GLN A 260 6.54 -7.69 -2.54
C GLN A 260 5.87 -8.19 -3.83
N GLU A 261 5.32 -7.25 -4.59
CA GLU A 261 4.68 -7.47 -5.90
C GLU A 261 5.71 -7.58 -7.03
N GLY A 262 6.79 -6.81 -6.94
CA GLY A 262 7.82 -6.65 -7.99
C GLY A 262 7.88 -5.26 -8.61
N GLY A 263 8.92 -5.02 -9.39
CA GLY A 263 9.13 -3.77 -10.14
C GLY A 263 9.12 -2.53 -9.26
N GLY A 264 8.06 -1.73 -9.34
CA GLY A 264 7.88 -0.52 -8.54
C GLY A 264 7.59 -0.78 -7.06
N VAL A 265 6.97 -1.92 -6.73
CA VAL A 265 6.52 -2.26 -5.38
C VAL A 265 7.27 -3.51 -4.92
N SER A 266 8.47 -3.30 -4.38
CA SER A 266 9.32 -4.36 -3.84
C SER A 266 9.88 -3.88 -2.49
N ARG A 267 9.03 -3.91 -1.46
CA ARG A 267 9.30 -3.23 -0.18
C ARG A 267 10.52 -3.80 0.54
N LEU A 268 10.86 -5.08 0.35
CA LEU A 268 11.94 -5.73 1.08
C LEU A 268 13.25 -5.83 0.29
N SER A 269 13.36 -5.12 -0.84
CA SER A 269 14.62 -4.96 -1.59
C SER A 269 15.40 -3.72 -1.10
N PRO A 270 16.75 -3.75 -1.01
CA PRO A 270 17.65 -4.81 -1.47
C PRO A 270 17.86 -6.07 -0.60
N PRO A 271 17.44 -6.20 0.69
CA PRO A 271 17.59 -7.46 1.42
C PRO A 271 17.08 -8.71 0.70
N LEU A 272 15.98 -8.58 -0.06
CA LEU A 272 15.46 -9.57 -1.00
C LEU A 272 15.64 -9.15 -2.46
N PRO A 273 15.82 -10.09 -3.41
CA PRO A 273 15.94 -9.80 -4.84
C PRO A 273 14.79 -8.95 -5.39
N ARG A 274 15.13 -7.90 -6.15
CA ARG A 274 14.14 -7.07 -6.84
C ARG A 274 13.81 -7.68 -8.20
N GLN A 275 12.65 -8.34 -8.30
CA GLN A 275 12.14 -8.82 -9.58
C GLN A 275 11.57 -7.66 -10.43
N ILE A 276 11.47 -7.84 -11.75
CA ILE A 276 10.65 -6.96 -12.61
C ILE A 276 9.16 -7.03 -12.20
N SER A 277 8.30 -6.09 -12.61
CA SER A 277 6.86 -6.26 -12.30
C SER A 277 6.25 -7.38 -13.15
N LEU A 278 5.32 -8.15 -12.57
CA LEU A 278 4.66 -9.26 -13.25
C LEU A 278 4.02 -8.88 -14.61
N PRO A 279 3.36 -7.71 -14.79
CA PRO A 279 2.89 -7.27 -16.11
C PRO A 279 4.04 -7.05 -17.12
N SER A 280 5.21 -6.61 -16.65
CA SER A 280 6.39 -6.37 -17.51
C SER A 280 7.10 -7.65 -17.93
N LEU A 281 6.87 -8.75 -17.21
CA LEU A 281 7.24 -10.10 -17.60
C LEU A 281 6.24 -10.63 -18.65
N LEU A 282 4.96 -10.70 -18.28
CA LEU A 282 3.93 -11.39 -19.07
C LEU A 282 3.62 -10.71 -20.41
N ARG A 283 3.77 -9.39 -20.53
CA ARG A 283 3.59 -8.65 -21.80
C ARG A 283 4.60 -9.06 -22.90
N LYS A 284 5.68 -9.76 -22.55
CA LYS A 284 6.65 -10.28 -23.53
C LYS A 284 6.26 -11.64 -24.11
N LEU A 285 5.25 -12.29 -23.53
CA LEU A 285 4.92 -13.70 -23.75
C LEU A 285 3.60 -13.79 -24.50
N LYS A 286 3.58 -14.61 -25.55
CA LYS A 286 2.51 -14.73 -26.54
C LYS A 286 1.47 -15.74 -26.11
N THR A 287 1.88 -16.91 -25.64
CA THR A 287 0.97 -18.04 -25.34
C THR A 287 0.56 -18.10 -23.86
N PRO A 288 -0.54 -18.80 -23.51
CA PRO A 288 -0.91 -19.08 -22.12
C PRO A 288 0.17 -19.87 -21.36
N GLU A 289 0.80 -20.85 -22.01
CA GLU A 289 1.75 -21.79 -21.41
C GLU A 289 3.08 -21.10 -21.09
N GLU A 290 3.58 -20.25 -22.00
CA GLU A 290 4.73 -19.36 -21.77
C GLU A 290 4.48 -18.49 -20.52
N ARG A 291 3.27 -17.90 -20.42
CA ARG A 291 2.88 -17.05 -19.29
C ARG A 291 2.82 -17.86 -18.01
N GLU A 292 2.17 -19.02 -17.99
CA GLU A 292 2.04 -19.86 -16.80
C GLU A 292 3.40 -20.32 -16.27
N ALA A 293 4.30 -20.81 -17.13
CA ALA A 293 5.65 -21.20 -16.75
C ALA A 293 6.47 -20.02 -16.19
N ALA A 294 6.33 -18.85 -16.79
CA ALA A 294 6.93 -17.62 -16.28
C ALA A 294 6.35 -17.18 -14.93
N VAL A 295 5.03 -17.29 -14.72
CA VAL A 295 4.40 -17.04 -13.40
C VAL A 295 4.92 -18.02 -12.35
N LYS A 296 4.97 -19.34 -12.64
CA LYS A 296 5.48 -20.35 -11.69
C LYS A 296 6.90 -20.01 -11.21
N THR A 297 7.80 -19.74 -12.16
CA THR A 297 9.20 -19.39 -11.87
C THR A 297 9.31 -18.08 -11.07
N TYR A 298 8.49 -17.09 -11.42
CA TYR A 298 8.44 -15.79 -10.76
C TYR A 298 7.91 -15.88 -9.32
N ALA A 299 6.85 -16.65 -9.12
CA ALA A 299 6.18 -16.84 -7.85
C ALA A 299 7.05 -17.66 -6.88
N ALA A 300 7.64 -18.78 -7.31
CA ALA A 300 8.51 -19.60 -6.46
C ALA A 300 9.70 -18.77 -5.93
N LYS A 301 10.38 -18.04 -6.82
CA LYS A 301 11.48 -17.13 -6.46
C LYS A 301 11.06 -16.00 -5.52
N GLN A 302 9.78 -15.62 -5.50
CA GLN A 302 9.25 -14.59 -4.60
C GLN A 302 8.83 -15.18 -3.25
N GLY A 303 8.13 -16.32 -3.26
CA GLY A 303 7.71 -17.07 -2.08
C GLY A 303 8.92 -17.52 -1.26
N ALA A 304 9.85 -18.27 -1.85
CA ALA A 304 11.05 -18.75 -1.17
C ALA A 304 11.86 -17.62 -0.50
N ALA A 305 12.06 -16.50 -1.20
CA ALA A 305 12.79 -15.35 -0.68
C ALA A 305 12.06 -14.62 0.47
N LEU A 306 10.73 -14.67 0.50
CA LEU A 306 9.90 -14.13 1.59
C LEU A 306 9.87 -15.08 2.80
N ALA A 307 9.69 -16.38 2.54
CA ALA A 307 9.66 -17.43 3.55
C ALA A 307 11.00 -17.55 4.29
N GLU A 308 12.13 -17.43 3.58
CA GLU A 308 13.49 -17.47 4.15
C GLU A 308 13.70 -16.43 5.28
N ILE A 309 13.07 -15.26 5.19
CA ILE A 309 13.13 -14.22 6.22
C ILE A 309 11.94 -14.22 7.19
N GLY A 310 11.03 -15.19 7.07
CA GLY A 310 9.87 -15.33 7.94
C GLY A 310 8.66 -14.48 7.58
N VAL A 311 8.53 -14.00 6.34
CA VAL A 311 7.25 -13.44 5.83
C VAL A 311 6.31 -14.60 5.48
N ASN A 312 5.06 -14.58 5.95
CA ASN A 312 4.01 -15.56 5.63
C ASN A 312 2.76 -14.94 4.96
N LEU A 313 2.77 -13.63 4.71
CA LEU A 313 1.71 -12.92 3.99
C LEU A 313 2.31 -11.89 3.03
N ASN A 314 1.97 -11.99 1.76
CA ASN A 314 2.33 -11.01 0.73
C ASN A 314 1.06 -10.36 0.19
N PHE A 315 0.98 -9.04 0.26
CA PHE A 315 -0.08 -8.26 -0.38
C PHE A 315 0.20 -8.18 -1.89
N SER A 316 0.02 -9.30 -2.55
CA SER A 316 0.29 -9.57 -3.97
C SER A 316 -0.46 -10.86 -4.34
N PRO A 317 -1.04 -11.00 -5.55
CA PRO A 317 -0.86 -10.14 -6.72
C PRO A 317 -1.94 -9.07 -6.86
N VAL A 318 -1.70 -8.09 -7.73
CA VAL A 318 -2.73 -7.17 -8.19
C VAL A 318 -3.63 -7.89 -9.19
N ALA A 319 -4.92 -8.00 -8.84
CA ALA A 319 -5.98 -8.61 -9.64
C ALA A 319 -6.86 -7.57 -10.36
N ASP A 320 -6.59 -6.27 -10.16
CA ASP A 320 -7.22 -5.20 -10.93
C ASP A 320 -6.90 -5.30 -12.43
N LEU A 321 -7.89 -5.00 -13.28
CA LEU A 321 -7.72 -4.95 -14.73
C LEU A 321 -6.94 -3.70 -15.20
N HIS A 322 -6.08 -3.89 -16.19
CA HIS A 322 -5.32 -2.83 -16.87
C HIS A 322 -6.17 -2.20 -17.98
N LEU A 323 -7.13 -1.36 -17.60
CA LEU A 323 -8.08 -0.77 -18.54
C LEU A 323 -7.57 0.54 -19.17
N GLU A 324 -8.00 0.82 -20.40
CA GLU A 324 -7.76 2.12 -21.03
C GLU A 324 -8.46 3.26 -20.28
N GLY A 325 -7.87 4.44 -20.30
CA GLY A 325 -8.35 5.58 -19.51
C GLY A 325 -8.23 5.37 -17.98
N ALA A 326 -7.50 4.35 -17.50
CA ALA A 326 -7.04 4.28 -16.12
C ALA A 326 -6.26 5.56 -15.73
N LEU A 327 -6.17 5.83 -14.43
CA LEU A 327 -5.58 7.06 -13.92
C LEU A 327 -4.14 7.29 -14.40
N ILE A 328 -3.92 8.41 -15.10
CA ILE A 328 -2.58 8.91 -15.45
C ILE A 328 -1.92 9.63 -14.25
N ARG A 329 -2.70 9.92 -13.18
CA ARG A 329 -2.28 10.71 -12.00
C ARG A 329 -2.44 9.96 -10.67
N ASP A 330 -2.33 8.63 -10.68
CA ASP A 330 -2.34 7.76 -9.49
C ASP A 330 -0.95 7.63 -8.85
N ARG A 331 -0.39 8.76 -8.39
CA ARG A 331 1.00 8.85 -7.90
C ARG A 331 1.42 7.73 -6.94
N TYR A 332 0.51 7.28 -6.08
CA TYR A 332 0.80 6.29 -5.05
C TYR A 332 0.39 4.88 -5.49
N THR A 333 -0.82 4.71 -6.04
CA THR A 333 -1.31 3.40 -6.52
C THR A 333 -0.55 2.89 -7.74
N ARG A 334 -0.20 3.75 -8.69
CA ARG A 334 0.60 3.45 -9.91
C ARG A 334 0.14 2.19 -10.67
N LEU A 335 -1.17 1.99 -10.73
CA LEU A 335 -1.84 0.76 -11.15
C LEU A 335 -1.46 0.33 -12.58
N ARG A 336 -1.26 1.29 -13.48
CA ARG A 336 -0.77 1.06 -14.86
C ARG A 336 0.55 0.29 -14.95
N TYR A 337 1.33 0.21 -13.87
CA TYR A 337 2.60 -0.53 -13.81
C TYR A 337 2.50 -1.87 -13.03
N ARG A 338 1.32 -2.17 -12.46
CA ARG A 338 1.04 -3.27 -11.53
C ARG A 338 -0.06 -4.23 -12.02
N ALA A 339 -1.11 -3.69 -12.66
CA ALA A 339 -2.19 -4.46 -13.28
C ALA A 339 -1.71 -5.21 -14.53
N ILE A 340 -2.11 -6.48 -14.66
CA ILE A 340 -1.52 -7.45 -15.59
C ILE A 340 -2.04 -7.31 -17.03
N SER A 341 -3.36 -7.30 -17.22
CA SER A 341 -4.01 -7.24 -18.53
C SER A 341 -5.37 -6.54 -18.45
N ALA A 342 -5.89 -6.06 -19.57
CA ALA A 342 -7.29 -5.65 -19.71
C ALA A 342 -8.25 -6.85 -19.72
N ASP A 343 -7.74 -8.00 -20.16
CA ASP A 343 -8.40 -9.29 -20.31
C ASP A 343 -8.54 -9.99 -18.94
N PRO A 344 -9.77 -10.26 -18.44
CA PRO A 344 -9.98 -10.89 -17.15
C PRO A 344 -9.43 -12.32 -17.04
N ASP A 345 -9.39 -13.09 -18.12
CA ASP A 345 -8.97 -14.49 -18.09
C ASP A 345 -7.44 -14.57 -18.00
N VAL A 346 -6.74 -13.69 -18.71
CA VAL A 346 -5.28 -13.52 -18.58
C VAL A 346 -4.88 -13.07 -17.17
N VAL A 347 -5.68 -12.21 -16.52
CA VAL A 347 -5.46 -11.86 -15.11
C VAL A 347 -5.77 -13.06 -14.20
N THR A 348 -6.90 -13.74 -14.40
CA THR A 348 -7.34 -14.90 -13.60
C THR A 348 -6.30 -16.02 -13.58
N ALA A 349 -5.83 -16.45 -14.75
CA ALA A 349 -4.82 -17.50 -14.88
C ALA A 349 -3.50 -17.11 -14.21
N ALA A 350 -3.01 -15.89 -14.44
CA ALA A 350 -1.76 -15.42 -13.84
C ALA A 350 -1.86 -15.28 -12.31
N VAL A 351 -3.00 -14.78 -11.80
CA VAL A 351 -3.25 -14.61 -10.37
C VAL A 351 -3.40 -15.96 -9.66
N ARG A 352 -4.14 -16.90 -10.26
CA ARG A 352 -4.30 -18.27 -9.73
C ARG A 352 -2.97 -19.00 -9.60
N THR A 353 -2.19 -19.06 -10.68
CA THR A 353 -0.89 -19.73 -10.69
C THR A 353 0.10 -19.08 -9.72
N TYR A 354 0.08 -17.74 -9.61
CA TYR A 354 0.90 -17.02 -8.63
C TYR A 354 0.53 -17.40 -7.19
N CYS A 355 -0.76 -17.40 -6.85
CA CYS A 355 -1.27 -17.74 -5.53
C CYS A 355 -0.98 -19.19 -5.12
N ALA A 356 -1.19 -20.15 -6.02
CA ALA A 356 -0.93 -21.56 -5.76
C ALA A 356 0.55 -21.81 -5.41
N VAL A 357 1.47 -21.23 -6.18
CA VAL A 357 2.92 -21.38 -5.95
C VAL A 357 3.37 -20.61 -4.71
N LEU A 358 2.86 -19.41 -4.44
CA LEU A 358 3.17 -18.70 -3.19
C LEU A 358 2.73 -19.51 -1.95
N SER A 359 1.56 -20.15 -2.01
CA SER A 359 1.07 -20.98 -0.92
C SER A 359 1.93 -22.22 -0.68
N ALA A 360 2.46 -22.85 -1.75
CA ALA A 360 3.40 -23.98 -1.63
C ALA A 360 4.73 -23.56 -0.97
N GLU A 361 5.14 -22.29 -1.12
CA GLU A 361 6.27 -21.66 -0.44
C GLU A 361 5.91 -21.10 0.96
N HIS A 362 4.76 -21.48 1.54
CA HIS A 362 4.24 -21.00 2.83
C HIS A 362 3.93 -19.50 2.94
N VAL A 363 3.72 -18.81 1.82
CA VAL A 363 3.38 -17.38 1.79
C VAL A 363 1.95 -17.20 1.27
N ASN A 364 1.05 -16.68 2.09
CA ASN A 364 -0.28 -16.31 1.61
C ASN A 364 -0.20 -15.19 0.57
N CYS A 365 -0.91 -15.38 -0.54
CA CYS A 365 -1.16 -14.30 -1.48
C CYS A 365 -2.39 -13.48 -1.03
N THR A 366 -2.56 -12.29 -1.59
CA THR A 366 -3.74 -11.45 -1.40
C THR A 366 -4.13 -10.81 -2.72
N LEU A 367 -5.33 -11.09 -3.21
CA LEU A 367 -5.88 -10.43 -4.39
C LEU A 367 -6.29 -9.01 -4.02
N LYS A 368 -5.77 -8.02 -4.76
CA LYS A 368 -6.06 -6.61 -4.52
C LYS A 368 -6.28 -5.79 -5.81
N HIS A 369 -7.08 -4.72 -5.79
CA HIS A 369 -7.77 -4.11 -4.63
C HIS A 369 -9.28 -4.00 -4.94
N PHE A 370 -10.05 -4.96 -4.42
CA PHE A 370 -11.51 -5.03 -4.65
C PHE A 370 -12.20 -3.77 -4.10
N PRO A 371 -13.21 -3.17 -4.77
CA PRO A 371 -14.02 -3.66 -5.90
C PRO A 371 -13.44 -3.41 -7.30
N GLY A 372 -12.14 -3.18 -7.44
CA GLY A 372 -11.48 -3.00 -8.74
C GLY A 372 -11.09 -1.54 -8.99
N LEU A 373 -9.79 -1.25 -8.90
CA LEU A 373 -9.26 0.12 -9.06
C LEU A 373 -9.08 0.56 -10.53
N GLY A 374 -9.11 -0.35 -11.50
CA GLY A 374 -8.86 -0.04 -12.92
C GLY A 374 -9.74 1.07 -13.50
N ARG A 375 -10.98 1.18 -13.01
CA ARG A 375 -11.96 2.21 -13.42
C ARG A 375 -12.00 3.44 -12.53
N VAL A 376 -11.41 3.39 -11.34
CA VAL A 376 -11.48 4.46 -10.33
C VAL A 376 -10.70 5.70 -10.80
N LYS A 377 -11.29 6.89 -10.62
CA LYS A 377 -10.76 8.16 -11.17
C LYS A 377 -10.18 9.13 -10.11
N VAL A 378 -9.94 8.66 -8.89
CA VAL A 378 -9.21 9.38 -7.82
C VAL A 378 -8.28 8.40 -7.08
N ASP A 379 -7.07 8.81 -6.73
CA ASP A 379 -6.12 8.01 -5.95
C ASP A 379 -6.55 7.99 -4.46
N THR A 380 -6.93 6.81 -3.95
CA THR A 380 -7.45 6.58 -2.59
C THR A 380 -6.45 6.90 -1.48
N HIS A 381 -5.15 6.91 -1.78
CA HIS A 381 -4.13 7.42 -0.86
C HIS A 381 -4.32 8.91 -0.58
N VAL A 382 -4.87 9.66 -1.55
CA VAL A 382 -4.91 11.13 -1.55
C VAL A 382 -6.31 11.66 -1.26
N ALA A 383 -7.38 11.06 -1.79
CA ALA A 383 -8.77 11.54 -1.66
C ALA A 383 -9.79 10.39 -1.72
N SER A 384 -11.00 10.61 -1.20
CA SER A 384 -12.11 9.65 -1.36
C SER A 384 -12.42 9.49 -2.85
N ALA A 385 -12.67 8.26 -3.27
CA ALA A 385 -12.82 7.88 -4.67
C ALA A 385 -14.14 7.15 -4.88
N PHE A 386 -14.71 7.23 -6.09
CA PHE A 386 -16.01 6.63 -6.42
C PHE A 386 -15.88 5.70 -7.62
N LEU A 387 -16.33 4.45 -7.46
CA LEU A 387 -16.57 3.53 -8.54
C LEU A 387 -18.05 3.63 -8.92
N LYS A 388 -18.34 4.22 -10.09
CA LYS A 388 -19.70 4.48 -10.59
C LYS A 388 -20.17 3.47 -11.65
N THR A 389 -19.33 2.50 -11.99
CA THR A 389 -19.60 1.45 -12.97
C THR A 389 -20.81 0.61 -12.54
N PRO A 390 -21.71 0.21 -13.46
CA PRO A 390 -22.83 -0.68 -13.12
C PRO A 390 -22.33 -2.00 -12.55
N LEU A 391 -23.01 -2.52 -11.52
CA LEU A 391 -22.58 -3.77 -10.86
C LEU A 391 -22.47 -4.94 -11.85
N ALA A 392 -23.39 -5.03 -12.81
CA ALA A 392 -23.38 -6.06 -13.86
C ALA A 392 -22.15 -6.00 -14.78
N GLU A 393 -21.56 -4.82 -15.04
CA GLU A 393 -20.31 -4.75 -15.82
C GLU A 393 -19.10 -5.18 -14.97
N LEU A 394 -19.09 -4.85 -13.68
CA LEU A 394 -18.03 -5.28 -12.76
C LEU A 394 -18.05 -6.80 -12.58
N GLU A 395 -19.23 -7.37 -12.31
CA GLU A 395 -19.48 -8.81 -12.17
C GLU A 395 -19.05 -9.58 -13.44
N ALA A 396 -19.31 -9.04 -14.63
CA ALA A 396 -18.93 -9.66 -15.91
C ALA A 396 -17.45 -9.43 -16.34
N LYS A 397 -16.68 -8.59 -15.62
CA LYS A 397 -15.29 -8.24 -16.01
C LYS A 397 -14.37 -8.07 -14.79
N ASP A 398 -14.42 -6.91 -14.15
CA ASP A 398 -13.49 -6.47 -13.11
C ASP A 398 -13.45 -7.39 -11.88
N TRP A 399 -14.50 -8.16 -11.66
CA TRP A 399 -14.63 -9.09 -10.53
C TRP A 399 -14.32 -10.55 -10.88
N VAL A 400 -14.23 -10.92 -12.17
CA VAL A 400 -13.93 -12.31 -12.59
C VAL A 400 -12.63 -12.83 -11.97
N PRO A 401 -11.49 -12.10 -11.96
CA PRO A 401 -10.26 -12.58 -11.33
C PRO A 401 -10.37 -12.75 -9.82
N PHE A 402 -11.23 -11.96 -9.16
CA PHE A 402 -11.48 -12.09 -7.73
C PHE A 402 -12.34 -13.32 -7.45
N LYS A 403 -13.53 -13.42 -8.05
CA LYS A 403 -14.44 -14.54 -7.84
C LYS A 403 -13.80 -15.89 -8.17
N SER A 404 -13.19 -16.00 -9.35
CA SER A 404 -12.68 -17.26 -9.86
C SER A 404 -11.52 -17.82 -9.05
N VAL A 405 -10.66 -16.98 -8.45
CA VAL A 405 -9.49 -17.45 -7.67
C VAL A 405 -9.80 -17.58 -6.17
N LEU A 406 -10.71 -16.77 -5.63
CA LEU A 406 -11.17 -16.88 -4.24
C LEU A 406 -12.09 -18.08 -3.99
N ALA A 407 -12.60 -18.71 -5.07
CA ALA A 407 -13.45 -19.91 -4.98
C ALA A 407 -12.64 -21.19 -4.74
N ASP A 408 -11.39 -21.28 -5.21
CA ASP A 408 -10.60 -22.52 -5.22
C ASP A 408 -9.17 -22.39 -4.67
N THR A 409 -8.82 -21.27 -4.03
CA THR A 409 -7.52 -21.08 -3.37
C THR A 409 -7.67 -20.49 -1.96
N PRO A 410 -6.69 -20.68 -1.05
CA PRO A 410 -6.67 -20.03 0.27
C PRO A 410 -6.27 -18.53 0.18
N ALA A 411 -6.42 -17.88 -0.97
CA ALA A 411 -6.05 -16.48 -1.14
C ALA A 411 -6.88 -15.53 -0.25
N MET A 412 -6.22 -14.49 0.28
CA MET A 412 -6.93 -13.39 0.95
C MET A 412 -7.52 -12.41 -0.06
N LEU A 413 -8.59 -11.72 0.32
CA LEU A 413 -9.17 -10.61 -0.43
C LEU A 413 -8.89 -9.27 0.25
N MET A 414 -8.21 -8.34 -0.44
CA MET A 414 -8.03 -6.97 0.04
C MET A 414 -9.11 -6.03 -0.50
N ILE A 415 -9.85 -5.41 0.42
CA ILE A 415 -10.88 -4.41 0.12
C ILE A 415 -10.27 -3.00 0.18
N GLY A 416 -10.22 -2.34 -0.97
CA GLY A 416 -9.79 -0.95 -1.12
C GLY A 416 -10.81 0.06 -0.60
N HIS A 417 -10.43 1.34 -0.70
CA HIS A 417 -11.24 2.46 -0.20
C HIS A 417 -12.06 3.29 -1.23
N PRO A 418 -12.42 2.82 -2.46
CA PRO A 418 -13.42 3.53 -3.25
C PRO A 418 -14.83 3.22 -2.71
N HIS A 419 -15.75 4.17 -2.86
CA HIS A 419 -17.18 3.97 -2.65
C HIS A 419 -17.74 3.20 -3.85
N LEU A 420 -18.39 2.05 -3.63
CA LEU A 420 -19.04 1.28 -4.69
C LEU A 420 -20.45 1.85 -4.90
N THR A 421 -20.57 2.87 -5.75
CA THR A 421 -21.68 3.84 -5.73
C THR A 421 -23.07 3.22 -5.87
N GLN A 422 -23.20 2.07 -6.54
CA GLN A 422 -24.48 1.35 -6.70
C GLN A 422 -24.83 0.36 -5.57
N ALA A 423 -23.89 0.07 -4.67
CA ALA A 423 -24.12 -0.77 -3.48
C ALA A 423 -24.10 0.06 -2.18
N ASP A 424 -23.16 1.00 -2.07
CA ASP A 424 -23.06 1.96 -0.98
C ASP A 424 -22.35 3.25 -1.47
N PRO A 425 -23.09 4.36 -1.68
CA PRO A 425 -22.48 5.64 -2.02
C PRO A 425 -21.92 6.38 -0.79
N ALA A 426 -22.35 6.03 0.42
CA ALA A 426 -22.01 6.75 1.65
C ALA A 426 -20.67 6.29 2.26
N ASN A 427 -20.37 5.00 2.18
CA ASN A 427 -19.17 4.41 2.77
C ASN A 427 -18.18 3.89 1.72
N PRO A 428 -16.86 3.99 1.97
CA PRO A 428 -15.86 3.20 1.25
C PRO A 428 -16.13 1.70 1.37
N ALA A 429 -15.81 0.94 0.31
CA ALA A 429 -15.98 -0.51 0.25
C ALA A 429 -15.42 -1.24 1.48
N SER A 430 -14.22 -0.85 1.94
CA SER A 430 -13.54 -1.44 3.12
C SER A 430 -14.26 -1.25 4.46
N THR A 431 -15.33 -0.44 4.52
CA THR A 431 -16.14 -0.20 5.72
C THR A 431 -17.65 -0.29 5.46
N SER A 432 -18.06 -0.77 4.28
CA SER A 432 -19.47 -0.90 3.93
C SER A 432 -19.98 -2.31 4.23
N ARG A 433 -21.02 -2.42 5.06
CA ARG A 433 -21.71 -3.70 5.31
C ARG A 433 -22.40 -4.24 4.05
N ALA A 434 -22.92 -3.37 3.18
CA ALA A 434 -23.53 -3.78 1.91
C ALA A 434 -22.50 -4.42 0.96
N VAL A 435 -21.26 -3.90 0.95
CA VAL A 435 -20.17 -4.47 0.13
C VAL A 435 -19.56 -5.72 0.79
N ILE A 436 -19.19 -5.66 2.07
CA ILE A 436 -18.44 -6.77 2.68
C ILE A 436 -19.38 -7.90 3.09
N SER A 437 -20.45 -7.65 3.86
CA SER A 437 -21.43 -8.68 4.21
C SER A 437 -22.31 -9.04 3.01
N GLY A 438 -23.06 -8.07 2.47
CA GLY A 438 -24.06 -8.33 1.41
C GLY A 438 -23.45 -8.90 0.13
N LEU A 439 -22.52 -8.19 -0.51
CA LEU A 439 -21.93 -8.65 -1.78
C LEU A 439 -20.92 -9.79 -1.57
N VAL A 440 -19.91 -9.62 -0.70
CA VAL A 440 -18.80 -10.59 -0.62
C VAL A 440 -19.13 -11.82 0.25
N ARG A 441 -19.72 -11.68 1.45
CA ARG A 441 -20.09 -12.85 2.28
C ARG A 441 -21.36 -13.53 1.78
N GLU A 442 -22.41 -12.77 1.48
CA GLU A 442 -23.76 -13.31 1.30
C GLU A 442 -24.06 -13.64 -0.16
N ALA A 443 -23.76 -12.77 -1.13
CA ALA A 443 -24.00 -13.05 -2.55
C ALA A 443 -22.91 -13.94 -3.17
N TRP A 444 -21.63 -13.63 -2.94
CA TRP A 444 -20.50 -14.42 -3.45
C TRP A 444 -20.16 -15.66 -2.61
N LYS A 445 -20.76 -15.83 -1.42
CA LYS A 445 -20.47 -16.92 -0.46
C LYS A 445 -19.00 -17.03 -0.02
N PHE A 446 -18.21 -15.94 -0.09
CA PHE A 446 -16.78 -16.00 0.20
C PHE A 446 -16.50 -16.12 1.70
N ASN A 447 -16.03 -17.30 2.11
CA ASN A 447 -15.72 -17.64 3.50
C ASN A 447 -14.22 -17.58 3.85
N GLY A 448 -13.34 -17.22 2.90
CA GLY A 448 -11.93 -16.97 3.16
C GLY A 448 -11.67 -15.62 3.86
N VAL A 449 -10.40 -15.26 4.02
CA VAL A 449 -9.99 -14.09 4.81
C VAL A 449 -10.14 -12.78 4.02
N ILE A 450 -10.79 -11.79 4.62
CA ILE A 450 -10.90 -10.42 4.11
C ILE A 450 -10.00 -9.48 4.91
N VAL A 451 -9.11 -8.76 4.22
CA VAL A 451 -8.24 -7.72 4.78
C VAL A 451 -8.60 -6.34 4.21
N THR A 452 -8.44 -5.26 4.98
CA THR A 452 -8.54 -3.91 4.42
C THR A 452 -7.28 -3.53 3.65
N ASP A 453 -7.41 -2.63 2.69
CA ASP A 453 -6.30 -1.76 2.28
C ASP A 453 -5.89 -0.83 3.46
N ASP A 454 -4.79 -0.09 3.34
CA ASP A 454 -4.19 0.64 4.47
C ASP A 454 -5.09 1.78 5.00
N MET A 455 -5.67 1.58 6.19
CA MET A 455 -6.58 2.54 6.83
C MET A 455 -5.92 3.89 7.17
N ALA A 456 -4.58 4.01 7.11
CA ALA A 456 -3.89 5.29 7.20
C ALA A 456 -4.00 6.16 5.91
N MET A 457 -4.51 5.60 4.80
CA MET A 457 -4.74 6.28 3.52
C MET A 457 -5.80 7.39 3.63
N GLY A 458 -5.67 8.42 2.78
CA GLY A 458 -6.48 9.63 2.87
C GLY A 458 -7.99 9.42 2.73
N ALA A 459 -8.45 8.42 1.99
CA ALA A 459 -9.87 8.07 1.87
C ALA A 459 -10.51 7.65 3.21
N ILE A 460 -9.74 7.06 4.13
CA ILE A 460 -10.19 6.65 5.46
C ILE A 460 -9.80 7.68 6.53
N LYS A 461 -8.53 8.09 6.56
CA LYS A 461 -7.94 8.94 7.61
C LYS A 461 -8.61 10.32 7.80
N ARG A 462 -9.40 10.79 6.83
CA ARG A 462 -10.17 12.05 6.92
C ARG A 462 -11.69 11.86 7.04
N ARG A 463 -12.20 10.63 7.17
CA ARG A 463 -13.59 10.40 7.57
C ARG A 463 -13.83 10.98 8.98
N PRO A 464 -15.06 11.37 9.35
CA PRO A 464 -15.43 11.54 10.75
C PRO A 464 -15.01 10.32 11.57
N GLY A 465 -14.48 10.52 12.78
CA GLY A 465 -13.92 9.45 13.60
C GLY A 465 -12.50 9.01 13.20
N GLY A 466 -12.15 9.07 11.92
CA GLY A 466 -10.84 8.72 11.38
C GLY A 466 -10.55 7.21 11.43
N VAL A 467 -9.27 6.83 11.58
CA VAL A 467 -8.81 5.43 11.52
C VAL A 467 -9.52 4.56 12.56
N ALA A 468 -9.64 5.00 13.82
CA ALA A 468 -10.19 4.19 14.91
C ALA A 468 -11.65 3.77 14.67
N THR A 469 -12.53 4.73 14.41
CA THR A 469 -13.94 4.45 14.10
C THR A 469 -14.07 3.65 12.79
N ALA A 470 -13.24 3.93 11.77
CA ALA A 470 -13.26 3.16 10.52
C ALA A 470 -12.82 1.69 10.70
N SER A 471 -11.89 1.39 11.60
CA SER A 471 -11.50 0.01 11.94
C SER A 471 -12.65 -0.74 12.63
N VAL A 472 -13.41 -0.07 13.49
CA VAL A 472 -14.65 -0.60 14.07
C VAL A 472 -15.68 -0.88 12.97
N ASP A 473 -15.92 0.06 12.06
CA ASP A 473 -16.84 -0.12 10.92
C ASP A 473 -16.45 -1.33 10.04
N ALA A 474 -15.16 -1.49 9.73
CA ALA A 474 -14.66 -2.58 8.91
C ALA A 474 -14.92 -3.97 9.51
N LEU A 475 -14.64 -4.16 10.81
CA LEU A 475 -14.93 -5.44 11.48
C LEU A 475 -16.44 -5.68 11.60
N ARG A 476 -17.23 -4.64 11.91
CA ARG A 476 -18.72 -4.71 11.94
C ARG A 476 -19.36 -4.97 10.57
N ALA A 477 -18.65 -4.66 9.49
CA ALA A 477 -19.01 -4.98 8.11
C ALA A 477 -18.60 -6.41 7.69
N GLY A 478 -17.78 -7.11 8.49
CA GLY A 478 -17.36 -8.50 8.25
C GLY A 478 -15.96 -8.69 7.66
N ALA A 479 -15.08 -7.68 7.73
CA ALA A 479 -13.65 -7.83 7.50
C ALA A 479 -13.00 -8.67 8.62
N ASP A 480 -11.90 -9.37 8.31
CA ASP A 480 -11.18 -10.21 9.28
C ASP A 480 -9.88 -9.57 9.77
N LEU A 481 -9.23 -8.75 8.94
CA LEU A 481 -7.96 -8.10 9.21
C LEU A 481 -8.00 -6.62 8.83
N ILE A 482 -7.46 -5.77 9.69
CA ILE A 482 -7.30 -4.33 9.47
C ILE A 482 -5.82 -4.04 9.26
N LEU A 483 -5.48 -3.46 8.11
CA LEU A 483 -4.13 -2.98 7.80
C LEU A 483 -3.95 -1.52 8.24
N ILE A 484 -2.92 -1.26 9.03
CA ILE A 484 -2.50 0.10 9.43
C ILE A 484 -0.99 0.22 9.18
N SER A 485 -0.60 0.75 8.02
CA SER A 485 0.80 0.70 7.58
C SER A 485 1.74 1.62 8.38
N THR A 486 1.22 2.73 8.90
CA THR A 486 1.98 3.70 9.72
C THR A 486 1.09 4.81 10.29
N ASP A 487 0.72 4.71 11.58
CA ASP A 487 0.14 5.84 12.34
C ASP A 487 0.95 6.28 13.59
N GLY A 488 1.89 5.46 14.05
CA GLY A 488 2.74 5.77 15.20
C GLY A 488 2.16 5.20 16.50
N ASP A 489 1.68 6.08 17.38
CA ASP A 489 0.90 5.70 18.57
C ASP A 489 -0.62 5.61 18.27
N GLY A 490 -1.07 5.84 17.04
CA GLY A 490 -2.49 5.86 16.68
C GLY A 490 -3.19 4.51 16.91
N ILE A 491 -2.45 3.41 16.83
CA ILE A 491 -2.88 2.06 17.23
C ILE A 491 -3.51 2.00 18.62
N PHE A 492 -3.09 2.84 19.59
CA PHE A 492 -3.72 2.90 20.90
C PHE A 492 -5.14 3.48 20.85
N ALA A 493 -5.42 4.43 19.95
CA ALA A 493 -6.77 4.93 19.72
C ALA A 493 -7.66 3.88 19.01
N VAL A 494 -7.07 3.08 18.11
CA VAL A 494 -7.78 1.98 17.43
C VAL A 494 -8.17 0.89 18.42
N LEU A 495 -7.23 0.39 19.22
CA LEU A 495 -7.49 -0.61 20.26
C LEU A 495 -8.49 -0.10 21.31
N TYR A 496 -8.40 1.17 21.71
CA TYR A 496 -9.35 1.79 22.64
C TYR A 496 -10.77 1.88 22.07
N GLU A 497 -10.95 2.34 20.83
CA GLU A 497 -12.28 2.41 20.19
C GLU A 497 -12.85 0.99 19.96
N LEU A 498 -12.01 -0.01 19.66
CA LEU A 498 -12.42 -1.43 19.58
C LEU A 498 -12.90 -1.98 20.94
N MET A 499 -12.20 -1.67 22.03
CA MET A 499 -12.61 -2.04 23.39
C MET A 499 -13.96 -1.40 23.75
N LEU A 500 -14.16 -0.12 23.43
CA LEU A 500 -15.45 0.56 23.64
C LEU A 500 -16.56 -0.04 22.77
N ALA A 501 -16.28 -0.33 21.50
CA ALA A 501 -17.25 -0.88 20.56
C ALA A 501 -17.72 -2.29 20.97
N GLU A 502 -16.82 -3.12 21.52
CA GLU A 502 -17.15 -4.43 22.07
C GLU A 502 -17.91 -4.32 23.40
N ALA A 503 -17.46 -3.47 24.33
CA ALA A 503 -18.14 -3.26 25.61
C ALA A 503 -19.57 -2.72 25.45
N ALA A 504 -19.82 -1.93 24.40
CA ALA A 504 -21.14 -1.46 24.00
C ALA A 504 -21.94 -2.46 23.15
N GLY A 505 -21.44 -3.68 22.94
CA GLY A 505 -22.07 -4.72 22.11
C GLY A 505 -22.15 -4.42 20.60
N THR A 506 -21.66 -3.26 20.15
CA THR A 506 -21.75 -2.83 18.74
C THR A 506 -20.81 -3.60 17.82
N LEU A 507 -19.67 -4.09 18.35
CA LEU A 507 -18.78 -5.06 17.73
C LEU A 507 -18.92 -6.38 18.48
N ASP A 508 -19.72 -7.30 17.95
CA ASP A 508 -20.12 -8.49 18.68
C ASP A 508 -19.04 -9.59 18.68
N ARG A 509 -19.07 -10.46 19.72
CA ARG A 509 -18.10 -11.55 19.88
C ARG A 509 -18.30 -12.70 18.89
N ALA A 510 -19.47 -12.86 18.27
CA ALA A 510 -19.72 -13.94 17.30
C ALA A 510 -19.09 -13.61 15.94
N THR A 511 -19.16 -12.35 15.50
CA THR A 511 -18.44 -11.81 14.33
C THR A 511 -16.93 -11.98 14.49
N LEU A 512 -16.36 -11.55 15.63
CA LEU A 512 -14.94 -11.74 15.94
C LEU A 512 -14.56 -13.24 16.00
N GLY A 513 -15.41 -14.07 16.62
CA GLY A 513 -15.20 -15.52 16.71
C GLY A 513 -15.27 -16.24 15.36
N ALA A 514 -16.19 -15.83 14.47
CA ALA A 514 -16.26 -16.32 13.11
C ALA A 514 -15.03 -15.92 12.30
N SER A 515 -14.58 -14.67 12.46
CA SER A 515 -13.35 -14.18 11.85
C SER A 515 -12.12 -14.97 12.31
N ALA A 516 -11.94 -15.17 13.62
CA ALA A 516 -10.82 -15.96 14.16
C ALA A 516 -10.80 -17.41 13.64
N ARG A 517 -11.97 -18.02 13.33
CA ARG A 517 -12.03 -19.32 12.64
C ARG A 517 -11.47 -19.25 11.21
N ARG A 518 -11.77 -18.20 10.45
CA ARG A 518 -11.20 -18.00 9.10
C ARG A 518 -9.69 -17.81 9.14
N LEU A 519 -9.18 -17.02 10.09
CA LEU A 519 -7.73 -16.78 10.25
C LEU A 519 -6.97 -18.08 10.54
N ARG A 520 -7.44 -18.91 11.48
CA ARG A 520 -6.86 -20.23 11.77
C ARG A 520 -6.92 -21.18 10.56
N ALA A 521 -8.08 -21.24 9.90
CA ALA A 521 -8.27 -22.11 8.73
C ALA A 521 -7.34 -21.70 7.57
N ASN A 522 -7.10 -20.40 7.39
CA ASN A 522 -6.25 -19.86 6.34
C ASN A 522 -4.78 -20.23 6.56
N ILE A 523 -4.22 -20.00 7.76
CA ILE A 523 -2.84 -20.40 8.09
C ILE A 523 -2.65 -21.90 7.87
N LYS A 524 -3.55 -22.73 8.41
CA LYS A 524 -3.48 -24.19 8.26
C LYS A 524 -3.52 -24.63 6.80
N ALA A 525 -4.32 -23.99 5.95
CA ALA A 525 -4.37 -24.28 4.51
C ALA A 525 -3.03 -23.96 3.81
N THR A 526 -2.34 -22.90 4.20
CA THR A 526 -1.02 -22.54 3.67
C THR A 526 0.08 -23.49 4.12
N GLU A 527 0.01 -23.97 5.37
CA GLU A 527 0.95 -24.94 5.92
C GLU A 527 0.86 -26.30 5.20
N LEU A 528 -0.37 -26.74 4.90
CA LEU A 528 -0.66 -27.99 4.17
C LEU A 528 -0.35 -27.91 2.66
N ALA A 529 -0.28 -26.73 2.06
CA ALA A 529 0.01 -26.59 0.63
C ALA A 529 1.39 -27.16 0.25
N ARG A 530 2.40 -27.03 1.14
CA ARG A 530 3.73 -27.62 0.94
C ARG A 530 3.68 -29.14 0.90
N THR A 531 2.99 -29.80 1.83
CA THR A 531 3.09 -31.27 1.99
C THR A 531 2.63 -32.01 0.74
N ASN A 532 1.61 -31.47 0.06
CA ASN A 532 1.10 -32.01 -1.19
C ASN A 532 2.05 -31.65 -2.36
N SER A 533 2.63 -30.44 -2.36
CA SER A 533 3.62 -30.04 -3.38
C SER A 533 4.93 -30.82 -3.29
N SER A 534 5.35 -31.30 -2.11
CA SER A 534 6.57 -32.10 -1.96
C SER A 534 6.51 -33.50 -2.58
N GLN A 535 5.36 -33.91 -3.13
CA GLN A 535 5.21 -35.13 -3.93
C GLN A 535 5.42 -34.90 -5.44
N GLN A 536 5.81 -33.69 -5.87
CA GLN A 536 6.17 -33.38 -7.25
C GLN A 536 7.54 -32.67 -7.31
N PRO A 537 8.57 -33.28 -7.90
CA PRO A 537 9.90 -32.68 -7.96
C PRO A 537 9.93 -31.50 -8.94
N VAL A 538 10.21 -30.30 -8.43
CA VAL A 538 10.51 -29.13 -9.28
C VAL A 538 11.91 -29.33 -9.89
N PRO A 539 12.08 -29.28 -11.23
CA PRO A 539 13.38 -29.49 -11.87
C PRO A 539 14.39 -28.40 -11.48
N ALA A 540 15.47 -28.81 -10.82
CA ALA A 540 16.51 -27.92 -10.31
C ALA A 540 17.67 -27.73 -11.31
N ASP A 541 17.43 -27.11 -12.48
CA ASP A 541 18.43 -26.33 -13.25
C ASP A 541 17.78 -25.58 -14.44
N PRO A 542 17.89 -24.24 -14.55
CA PRO A 542 17.51 -23.50 -15.77
C PRO A 542 18.31 -23.86 -17.04
N ALA A 543 19.49 -24.49 -16.94
CA ALA A 543 20.33 -24.80 -18.11
C ALA A 543 19.88 -26.03 -18.91
N ALA A 544 19.06 -26.92 -18.31
CA ALA A 544 18.66 -28.18 -18.93
C ALA A 544 17.70 -28.02 -20.14
N ALA A 545 17.02 -26.87 -20.28
CA ALA A 545 16.09 -26.62 -21.39
C ALA A 545 16.77 -26.47 -22.78
N GLY A 546 18.10 -26.53 -22.84
CA GLY A 546 18.92 -26.25 -24.02
C GLY A 546 19.38 -27.45 -24.86
N LYS A 547 18.76 -28.63 -24.78
CA LYS A 547 19.09 -29.81 -25.62
C LYS A 547 17.97 -30.86 -25.66
N ILE A 548 17.09 -30.81 -26.67
CA ILE A 548 16.18 -31.92 -27.01
C ILE A 548 16.25 -32.23 -28.51
N GLY A 549 16.69 -33.45 -28.82
CA GLY A 549 16.50 -34.22 -30.05
C GLY A 549 16.29 -33.49 -31.39
N ALA A 550 17.38 -33.22 -32.12
CA ALA A 550 17.32 -33.06 -33.57
C ALA A 550 17.05 -34.42 -34.24
N ARG A 551 15.77 -34.80 -34.41
CA ARG A 551 15.40 -35.94 -35.27
C ARG A 551 15.64 -35.56 -36.73
N LYS A 552 16.37 -36.39 -37.47
CA LYS A 552 16.47 -36.29 -38.93
C LYS A 552 15.08 -36.50 -39.54
N ILE A 553 14.58 -35.49 -40.24
CA ILE A 553 13.68 -35.63 -41.38
C ILE A 553 14.40 -34.91 -42.51
N GLY A 554 14.67 -35.58 -43.63
CA GLY A 554 15.29 -34.97 -44.80
C GLY A 554 14.23 -34.70 -45.87
N VAL A 555 14.40 -33.61 -46.62
CA VAL A 555 14.08 -33.51 -48.05
C VAL A 555 14.74 -32.23 -48.62
N GLU A 556 15.60 -32.46 -49.61
CA GLU A 556 15.96 -31.60 -50.76
C GLU A 556 16.51 -30.16 -50.58
N LYS A 557 16.95 -29.59 -51.71
CA LYS A 557 17.83 -28.42 -51.81
C LYS A 557 17.16 -27.24 -52.52
N SER A 558 17.07 -26.11 -51.85
CA SER A 558 17.28 -24.75 -52.39
C SER A 558 17.47 -23.80 -51.20
N GLY A 559 18.11 -22.64 -51.29
CA GLY A 559 18.78 -21.97 -52.41
C GLY A 559 18.95 -20.49 -52.05
N ALA A 560 20.02 -19.85 -52.54
CA ALA A 560 20.41 -18.46 -52.22
C ALA A 560 20.91 -18.20 -50.77
N VAL A 561 21.51 -17.02 -50.58
CA VAL A 561 22.35 -16.61 -49.44
C VAL A 561 22.01 -15.16 -49.07
N ASP A 562 21.95 -14.83 -47.77
CA ASP A 562 22.33 -13.49 -47.29
C ASP A 562 22.84 -13.52 -45.84
N GLN A 563 23.43 -12.40 -45.39
CA GLN A 563 24.44 -12.34 -44.33
C GLN A 563 23.88 -12.11 -42.91
N GLN A 564 24.49 -12.74 -41.90
CA GLN A 564 24.29 -12.41 -40.49
C GLN A 564 25.32 -11.39 -39.99
N PRO A 565 24.93 -10.33 -39.25
CA PRO A 565 25.87 -9.40 -38.63
C PRO A 565 26.52 -9.99 -37.37
N THR A 566 27.83 -9.76 -37.21
CA THR A 566 28.61 -10.34 -36.10
C THR A 566 28.27 -9.72 -34.72
N GLN A 567 28.52 -10.48 -33.65
CA GLN A 567 28.16 -10.15 -32.25
C GLN A 567 28.64 -8.77 -31.77
N ASN A 568 29.73 -8.25 -32.35
CA ASN A 568 30.29 -6.92 -32.04
C ASN A 568 29.32 -5.75 -32.34
N SER A 569 28.36 -5.95 -33.24
CA SER A 569 27.30 -4.98 -33.54
C SER A 569 26.30 -4.82 -32.39
N ILE A 570 25.93 -5.94 -31.74
CA ILE A 570 24.90 -6.00 -30.70
C ILE A 570 25.39 -5.30 -29.41
N GLN A 571 26.63 -5.56 -28.99
CA GLN A 571 27.18 -4.93 -27.77
C GLN A 571 27.21 -3.39 -27.85
N LYS A 572 27.57 -2.83 -29.02
CA LYS A 572 27.58 -1.38 -29.26
C LYS A 572 26.18 -0.76 -29.24
N SER A 573 25.14 -1.51 -29.64
CA SER A 573 23.73 -1.09 -29.52
C SER A 573 23.27 -1.01 -28.06
N VAL A 574 23.59 -2.03 -27.26
CA VAL A 574 23.20 -2.11 -25.83
C VAL A 574 23.83 -0.96 -25.02
N GLN A 575 25.14 -0.72 -25.14
CA GLN A 575 25.81 0.38 -24.41
C GLN A 575 25.23 1.76 -24.76
N LYS A 576 24.84 1.99 -26.02
CA LYS A 576 24.27 3.28 -26.48
C LYS A 576 22.87 3.53 -25.93
N SER A 577 22.13 2.47 -25.59
CA SER A 577 20.80 2.54 -24.96
C SER A 577 20.90 2.82 -23.45
N VAL A 578 21.74 2.08 -22.73
CA VAL A 578 21.96 2.26 -21.28
C VAL A 578 22.39 3.69 -20.92
N LYS A 579 23.21 4.33 -21.77
CA LYS A 579 23.66 5.72 -21.57
C LYS A 579 22.57 6.78 -21.84
N ARG A 580 21.47 6.44 -22.52
CA ARG A 580 20.32 7.34 -22.71
C ARG A 580 19.35 7.28 -21.53
N GLU A 581 19.07 6.11 -20.97
CA GLU A 581 18.15 5.98 -19.83
C GLU A 581 18.69 6.63 -18.54
N SER A 582 20.00 6.55 -18.27
CA SER A 582 20.60 7.20 -17.10
C SER A 582 20.48 8.74 -17.13
N THR A 583 20.41 9.34 -18.31
CA THR A 583 20.25 10.80 -18.49
C THR A 583 18.80 11.25 -18.24
N ALA A 584 17.82 10.37 -18.50
CA ALA A 584 16.40 10.65 -18.30
C ALA A 584 15.91 10.48 -16.84
N LEU A 585 16.73 9.88 -15.96
CA LEU A 585 16.44 9.68 -14.53
C LEU A 585 17.03 10.77 -13.60
N SER A 586 17.54 11.86 -14.18
CA SER A 586 18.15 12.99 -13.46
C SER A 586 17.45 14.34 -13.72
N GLN A 587 16.18 14.32 -14.13
CA GLN A 587 15.30 15.50 -14.28
C GLN A 587 13.94 15.26 -13.60
#